data_AF-A0A0F9QGR1-F1
#
_entry.id   AF-A0A0F9QGR1-F1
#
_cell.length_a   1.000
_cell.length_b   1.000
_cell.length_c   1.000
_cell.angle_alpha   90.00
_cell.angle_beta   90.00
_cell.angle_gamma   90.00
#
_symmetry.space_group_name_H-M   'P 1'
#
loop_
_entity.id
_entity.type
_entity.pdbx_description
1 polymer ?
#
loop_
_entity_poly.entity_id
_entity_poly.type
_entity_poly.pdbx_seq_one_letter_code
_entity_poly.pdbx_strand_id
1 'polypeptide(L)'
;MARRIKPYLRGGKGRFVSSTVIVPITRKEQQYLHKEVRVGRLENRSYPIKPVSSSNLAEMGYLKTAPEAGRVYVGFLSGKSAVYYDVPFIVFEEFYYAHSKGTFFYRFIRQGGYRWNYV
;
A
#
# COMPACT_ATOMS: atom_id res chain seq x y z
N MET A 1 8.33 5.20 -24.99
CA MET A 1 7.12 5.20 -24.13
C MET A 1 7.46 5.93 -22.84
N ALA A 2 6.67 6.93 -22.45
CA ALA A 2 6.91 7.77 -21.27
C ALA A 2 5.89 7.42 -20.16
N ARG A 3 6.36 7.25 -18.93
CA ARG A 3 5.51 6.99 -17.76
C ARG A 3 5.07 8.34 -17.17
N ARG A 4 3.76 8.59 -17.09
CA ARG A 4 3.21 9.77 -16.41
C ARG A 4 3.13 9.47 -14.91
N ILE A 5 3.94 10.16 -14.13
CA ILE A 5 3.88 10.13 -12.66
C ILE A 5 3.38 11.50 -12.22
N LYS A 6 2.45 11.55 -11.26
CA LYS A 6 1.99 12.78 -10.61
C LYS A 6 2.71 12.92 -9.26
N PRO A 7 3.94 13.45 -9.19
CA PRO A 7 4.54 13.78 -7.91
C PRO A 7 3.83 14.99 -7.30
N TYR A 8 3.51 14.88 -6.02
CA TYR A 8 3.08 16.01 -5.20
C TYR A 8 4.33 16.72 -4.66
N LEU A 9 4.77 17.80 -5.31
CA LEU A 9 5.87 18.63 -4.81
C LEU A 9 5.35 19.60 -3.73
N ARG A 10 6.06 19.69 -2.61
CA ARG A 10 5.76 20.61 -1.51
C ARG A 10 6.20 22.02 -1.89
N GLY A 11 5.28 22.84 -2.40
CA GLY A 11 5.53 24.27 -2.61
C GLY A 11 5.66 25.02 -1.28
N GLY A 12 6.46 26.09 -1.25
CA GLY A 12 6.84 26.87 -0.05
C GLY A 12 5.71 27.57 0.73
N LYS A 13 4.44 27.24 0.48
CA LYS A 13 3.26 27.70 1.23
C LYS A 13 2.25 26.58 1.52
N GLY A 14 2.69 25.32 1.59
CA GLY A 14 1.84 24.20 2.03
C GLY A 14 0.71 23.79 1.09
N ARG A 15 0.72 24.21 -0.18
CA ARG A 15 -0.23 23.73 -1.20
C ARG A 15 0.46 22.71 -2.11
N PHE A 16 -0.13 21.52 -2.21
CA PHE A 16 0.26 20.48 -3.15
C PHE A 16 -0.26 20.83 -4.55
N VAL A 17 0.64 20.99 -5.52
CA VAL A 17 0.28 21.26 -6.92
C VAL A 17 0.60 20.03 -7.75
N SER A 18 -0.40 19.51 -8.48
CA SER A 18 -0.24 18.39 -9.40
C SER A 18 0.63 18.85 -10.58
N SER A 19 1.90 18.48 -10.60
CA SER A 19 2.77 18.69 -11.77
C SER A 19 2.94 17.38 -12.52
N THR A 20 2.79 17.42 -13.85
CA THR A 20 3.05 16.27 -14.72
C THR A 20 4.53 16.25 -15.02
N VAL A 21 5.29 15.38 -14.35
CA VAL A 21 6.71 15.21 -14.62
C VAL A 21 6.88 14.03 -15.57
N ILE A 22 7.40 14.29 -16.77
CA ILE A 22 7.74 13.27 -17.75
C ILE A 22 9.20 12.89 -17.50
N VAL A 23 9.42 11.78 -16.80
CA VAL A 23 10.78 11.25 -16.59
C VAL A 23 11.07 10.22 -17.68
N PRO A 24 12.11 10.42 -18.51
CA PRO A 24 12.51 9.42 -19.49
C PRO A 24 13.12 8.21 -18.77
N ILE A 25 12.43 7.07 -18.84
CA ILE A 25 12.94 5.79 -18.31
C ILE A 25 14.02 5.24 -19.26
N THR A 26 15.12 4.78 -18.67
CA THR A 26 16.25 4.21 -19.40
C THR A 26 15.93 2.82 -19.97
N ARG A 27 16.72 2.36 -20.96
CA ARG A 27 16.50 1.06 -21.63
C ARG A 27 16.62 -0.14 -20.68
N LYS A 28 17.47 -0.02 -19.64
CA LYS A 28 17.58 -1.02 -18.56
C LYS A 28 16.33 -0.99 -17.68
N GLU A 29 15.86 0.17 -17.25
CA GLU A 29 14.61 0.29 -16.47
C GLU A 29 13.39 -0.21 -17.25
N GLN A 30 13.34 0.03 -18.57
CA GLN A 30 12.30 -0.57 -19.43
C GLN A 30 12.38 -2.10 -19.44
N GLN A 31 13.58 -2.68 -19.48
CA GLN A 31 13.74 -4.13 -19.39
C GLN A 31 13.33 -4.68 -18.02
N TYR A 32 13.64 -3.98 -16.91
CA TYR A 32 13.15 -4.35 -15.58
C TYR A 32 11.63 -4.26 -15.50
N LEU A 33 11.02 -3.19 -16.01
CA LEU A 33 9.57 -3.02 -16.05
C LEU A 33 8.90 -4.11 -16.91
N HIS A 34 9.45 -4.42 -18.09
CA HIS A 34 8.96 -5.50 -18.95
C HIS A 34 9.17 -6.88 -18.32
N LYS A 35 10.25 -7.08 -17.55
CA LYS A 35 10.52 -8.31 -16.82
C LYS A 35 9.56 -8.47 -15.65
N GLU A 36 9.24 -7.41 -14.90
CA GLU A 36 8.16 -7.43 -13.90
C GLU A 36 6.80 -7.71 -14.52
N VAL A 37 6.48 -7.08 -15.67
CA VAL A 37 5.23 -7.33 -16.42
C VAL A 37 5.14 -8.77 -16.95
N ARG A 38 6.27 -9.41 -17.28
CA ARG A 38 6.33 -10.79 -17.78
C ARG A 38 6.42 -11.84 -16.67
N VAL A 39 7.04 -11.53 -15.54
CA VAL A 39 7.25 -12.45 -14.40
C VAL A 39 6.03 -12.51 -13.48
N GLY A 40 5.11 -11.56 -13.57
CA GLY A 40 3.83 -11.70 -12.93
C GLY A 40 2.81 -10.82 -13.61
N ARG A 41 1.80 -11.46 -14.19
CA ARG A 41 0.43 -10.95 -14.12
C ARG A 41 0.29 -10.31 -12.73
N LEU A 42 0.29 -8.99 -12.63
CA LEU A 42 -0.17 -8.29 -11.43
C LEU A 42 -1.68 -8.57 -11.39
N GLU A 43 -2.02 -9.82 -11.08
CA GLU A 43 -3.35 -10.24 -10.70
C GLU A 43 -3.81 -9.18 -9.72
N ASN A 44 -5.04 -8.69 -9.91
CA ASN A 44 -5.74 -7.95 -8.88
C ASN A 44 -5.83 -8.85 -7.64
N ARG A 45 -4.73 -8.98 -6.88
CA ARG A 45 -4.66 -9.76 -5.65
C ARG A 45 -5.25 -8.89 -4.57
N SER A 46 -6.58 -8.86 -4.57
CA SER A 46 -7.32 -8.56 -3.37
C SER A 46 -7.08 -9.73 -2.41
N TYR A 47 -6.54 -9.43 -1.23
CA TYR A 47 -6.42 -10.40 -0.14
C TYR A 47 -7.72 -10.29 0.65
N PRO A 48 -8.62 -11.30 0.56
CA PRO A 48 -9.85 -11.28 1.33
C PRO A 48 -9.51 -11.19 2.82
N ILE A 49 -10.43 -10.64 3.60
CA ILE A 49 -10.28 -10.54 5.04
C ILE A 49 -10.15 -11.96 5.59
N LYS A 50 -9.05 -12.23 6.28
CA LYS A 50 -8.76 -13.53 6.88
C LYS A 50 -8.40 -13.34 8.36
N PRO A 51 -8.81 -14.28 9.22
CA PRO A 51 -8.35 -14.29 10.60
C PRO A 51 -6.84 -14.49 10.65
N VAL A 52 -6.19 -13.87 11.64
CA VAL A 52 -4.75 -13.96 11.84
C VAL A 52 -4.41 -14.35 13.28
N SER A 53 -3.32 -15.09 13.45
CA SER A 53 -2.76 -15.33 14.78
C SER A 53 -1.93 -14.13 15.20
N SER A 54 -2.46 -13.34 16.14
CA SER A 54 -1.83 -12.15 16.70
C SER A 54 -2.41 -11.87 18.08
N SER A 55 -1.63 -11.25 18.97
CA SER A 55 -2.10 -10.86 20.30
C SER A 55 -3.02 -9.63 20.31
N ASN A 56 -3.15 -8.92 19.18
CA ASN A 56 -3.94 -7.69 19.10
C ASN A 56 -4.88 -7.63 17.87
N LEU A 57 -4.60 -8.44 16.85
CA LEU A 57 -5.35 -8.42 15.59
C LEU A 57 -6.14 -9.71 15.45
N ALA A 58 -7.43 -9.57 15.16
CA ALA A 58 -8.32 -10.70 14.90
C ALA A 58 -8.23 -11.11 13.43
N GLU A 59 -8.23 -10.13 12.53
CA GLU A 59 -8.32 -10.35 11.09
C GLU A 59 -7.68 -9.19 10.31
N MET A 60 -7.27 -9.46 9.08
CA MET A 60 -6.75 -8.45 8.17
C MET A 60 -7.05 -8.79 6.71
N GLY A 61 -7.09 -7.77 5.86
CA GLY A 61 -7.28 -7.93 4.41
C GLY A 61 -6.73 -6.74 3.64
N TYR A 62 -6.62 -6.91 2.32
CA TYR A 62 -6.17 -5.85 1.43
C TYR A 62 -7.00 -5.82 0.16
N LEU A 63 -7.54 -4.64 -0.15
CA LEU A 63 -8.26 -4.37 -1.39
C LEU A 63 -7.42 -3.44 -2.25
N LYS A 64 -6.94 -3.93 -3.39
CA LYS A 64 -6.21 -3.09 -4.35
C LYS A 64 -7.20 -2.10 -5.00
N THR A 65 -6.95 -0.80 -4.85
CA THR A 65 -7.79 0.27 -5.45
C THR A 65 -7.07 1.06 -6.54
N ALA A 66 -5.74 0.99 -6.60
CA ALA A 66 -4.89 1.63 -7.58
C ALA A 66 -3.72 0.70 -7.97
N PRO A 67 -2.95 1.00 -9.04
CA PRO A 67 -1.84 0.16 -9.48
C PRO A 67 -0.78 -0.11 -8.40
N GLU A 68 -0.52 0.88 -7.54
CA GLU A 68 0.55 0.85 -6.53
C GLU A 68 0.03 0.83 -5.08
N ALA A 69 -1.24 1.14 -4.85
CA ALA A 69 -1.81 1.32 -3.51
C ALA A 69 -3.25 0.80 -3.39
N GLY A 70 -3.68 0.58 -2.15
CA GLY A 70 -4.97 -0.02 -1.84
C GLY A 70 -5.46 0.34 -0.44
N ARG A 71 -6.44 -0.43 0.02
CA ARG A 71 -7.03 -0.30 1.34
C ARG A 71 -6.66 -1.51 2.18
N VAL A 72 -6.12 -1.27 3.37
CA VAL A 72 -5.89 -2.33 4.36
C VAL A 72 -7.04 -2.32 5.35
N TYR A 73 -7.73 -3.44 5.47
CA TYR A 73 -8.69 -3.67 6.54
C TYR A 73 -7.99 -4.36 7.70
N VAL A 74 -8.29 -3.93 8.92
CA VAL A 74 -7.77 -4.50 10.16
C VAL A 74 -8.90 -4.63 11.17
N GLY A 75 -9.18 -5.86 11.61
CA GLY A 75 -10.03 -6.14 12.76
C GLY A 75 -9.18 -6.39 14.01
N PHE A 76 -9.53 -5.74 15.10
CA PHE A 76 -8.86 -5.89 16.40
C PHE A 76 -9.58 -6.93 17.26
N LEU A 77 -8.83 -7.64 18.11
CA LEU A 77 -9.43 -8.57 19.09
C LEU A 77 -10.37 -7.86 20.09
N SER A 78 -10.27 -6.54 20.23
CA SER A 78 -11.19 -5.73 21.03
C SER A 78 -12.59 -5.56 20.39
N GLY A 79 -12.83 -6.14 19.20
CA GLY A 79 -14.10 -6.00 18.47
C GLY A 79 -14.24 -4.71 17.64
N LYS A 80 -13.21 -3.85 17.61
CA LYS A 80 -13.18 -2.68 16.72
C LYS A 80 -12.56 -3.06 15.38
N SER A 81 -12.89 -2.36 14.31
CA SER A 81 -12.20 -2.51 13.02
C SER A 81 -11.90 -1.15 12.40
N ALA A 82 -10.87 -1.12 11.55
CA ALA A 82 -10.44 0.09 10.87
C ALA A 82 -9.98 -0.20 9.45
N VAL A 83 -10.18 0.77 8.57
CA VAL A 83 -9.70 0.74 7.19
C VAL A 83 -8.66 1.85 7.01
N TYR A 84 -7.50 1.47 6.50
CA TYR A 84 -6.41 2.36 6.12
C TYR A 84 -6.39 2.51 4.60
N TYR A 85 -6.28 3.74 4.10
CA TYR A 85 -6.35 4.08 2.69
C TYR A 85 -4.96 4.41 2.13
N ASP A 86 -4.82 4.21 0.81
CA ASP A 86 -3.61 4.53 0.04
C ASP A 86 -2.35 3.82 0.56
N VAL A 87 -2.51 2.61 1.12
CA VAL A 87 -1.41 1.79 1.60
C VAL A 87 -0.77 1.07 0.42
N PRO A 88 0.55 1.19 0.20
CA PRO A 88 1.24 0.48 -0.86
C PRO A 88 1.14 -1.03 -0.69
N PHE A 89 1.02 -1.76 -1.80
CA PHE A 89 0.91 -3.23 -1.73
C PHE A 89 2.10 -3.88 -1.02
N ILE A 90 3.32 -3.38 -1.27
CA ILE A 90 4.54 -3.87 -0.62
C ILE A 90 4.48 -3.79 0.91
N VAL A 91 3.90 -2.71 1.45
CA VAL A 91 3.75 -2.52 2.90
C VAL A 91 2.74 -3.53 3.46
N PHE A 92 1.66 -3.81 2.73
CA PHE A 92 0.71 -4.85 3.14
C PHE A 92 1.32 -6.25 3.02
N GLU A 93 2.11 -6.53 1.99
CA GLU A 93 2.77 -7.83 1.82
C GLU A 93 3.74 -8.10 2.97
N GLU A 94 4.57 -7.13 3.33
CA GLU A 94 5.43 -7.22 4.52
C GLU A 94 4.61 -7.39 5.81
N PHE A 95 3.50 -6.66 5.95
CA PHE A 95 2.59 -6.86 7.08
C PHE A 95 2.02 -8.29 7.11
N TYR A 96 1.63 -8.83 5.96
CA TYR A 96 1.05 -10.16 5.81
C TYR A 96 2.03 -11.25 6.25
N TYR A 97 3.32 -11.10 5.91
CA TYR A 97 4.37 -12.06 6.26
C TYR A 97 5.16 -11.72 7.53
N ALA A 98 4.90 -10.59 8.19
CA ALA A 98 5.63 -10.17 9.38
C ALA A 98 5.54 -11.18 10.53
N HIS A 99 6.67 -11.41 11.21
CA HIS A 99 6.74 -12.30 12.39
C HIS A 99 5.83 -11.84 13.53
N SER A 100 5.76 -10.53 13.79
CA SER A 100 4.85 -9.93 14.77
C SER A 100 3.91 -8.94 14.08
N LYS A 101 2.66 -9.38 13.87
CA LYS A 101 1.62 -8.57 13.24
C LYS A 101 1.31 -7.29 14.02
N GLY A 102 1.20 -7.39 15.35
CA GLY A 102 0.93 -6.23 16.21
C GLY A 102 2.04 -5.18 16.14
N THR A 103 3.31 -5.59 16.22
CA THR A 103 4.46 -4.68 16.16
C THR A 103 4.56 -4.03 14.78
N PHE A 104 4.39 -4.79 13.70
CA PHE A 104 4.43 -4.25 12.35
C PHE A 104 3.30 -3.24 12.13
N PHE A 105 2.07 -3.62 12.48
CA PHE A 105 0.91 -2.76 12.36
C PHE A 105 1.12 -1.41 13.06
N TYR A 106 1.60 -1.42 14.32
CA TYR A 106 1.81 -0.18 15.07
C TYR A 106 2.84 0.73 14.39
N ARG A 107 3.97 0.18 13.96
CA ARG A 107 5.09 0.94 13.40
C ARG A 107 4.85 1.44 11.98
N PHE A 108 4.29 0.60 11.12
CA PHE A 108 4.27 0.86 9.67
C PHE A 108 2.88 1.20 9.13
N ILE A 109 1.81 0.72 9.75
CA ILE A 109 0.44 1.05 9.31
C ILE A 109 -0.11 2.21 10.13
N ARG A 110 -0.15 2.07 11.47
CA ARG A 110 -0.75 3.05 12.36
C ARG A 110 0.08 4.34 12.47
N GLN A 111 1.39 4.22 12.56
CA GLN A 111 2.32 5.36 12.53
C GLN A 111 2.78 5.74 11.11
N GLY A 112 2.35 5.00 10.08
CA GLY A 112 2.73 5.25 8.67
C GLY A 112 2.14 6.52 8.06
N GLY A 113 1.28 7.25 8.77
CA GLY A 113 0.66 8.48 8.28
C GLY A 113 -0.45 8.28 7.25
N TYR A 114 -0.90 7.04 7.05
CA TYR A 114 -2.02 6.73 6.17
C TYR A 114 -3.32 7.32 6.71
N ARG A 115 -4.19 7.75 5.80
CA ARG A 115 -5.57 8.12 6.16
C ARG A 115 -6.29 6.86 6.61
N TRP A 116 -7.15 6.98 7.61
CA TRP A 116 -7.89 5.83 8.13
C TRP A 116 -9.22 6.25 8.73
N ASN A 117 -10.16 5.31 8.80
CA ASN A 117 -11.45 5.47 9.48
C ASN A 117 -11.78 4.18 10.25
N TYR A 118 -12.44 4.33 11.40
CA TYR A 118 -13.11 3.19 12.05
C TYR A 118 -14.33 2.76 11.23
N VAL A 119 -14.65 1.48 11.30
CA VAL A 119 -15.85 0.86 10.70
C VAL A 119 -16.75 0.33 11.80
#